data_AF-F9Y830-F1
#
_entry.id   AF-F9Y830-F1
#
_cell.length_a   1.000
_cell.length_b   1.000
_cell.length_c   1.000
_cell.angle_alpha   90.00
_cell.angle_beta   90.00
_cell.angle_gamma   90.00
#
_symmetry.space_group_name_H-M   'P 1'
#
loop_
_entity.id
_entity.type
_entity.pdbx_description
1 polymer ?
#
loop_
_entity_poly.entity_id
_entity_poly.type
_entity_poly.pdbx_seq_one_letter_code
_entity_poly.pdbx_strand_id
1 'polypeptide(L)'
;MTYWIGPRAAIDAANLAAYAAYIAAAPTALRDGETLPNPTTAWAEPLQDAAGNWVIPAHPGMTVPAGVQAVSLPDWPAANTL
;
A
#
# COMPACT_ATOMS: atom_id res chain seq x y z
N MET A 1 -7.61 -10.81 -1.60
CA MET A 1 -6.71 -9.66 -1.37
C MET A 1 -7.55 -8.58 -0.70
N THR A 2 -7.21 -8.16 0.51
CA THR A 2 -7.93 -7.10 1.22
C THR A 2 -7.36 -5.75 0.80
N TYR A 3 -8.17 -4.70 0.75
CA TYR A 3 -7.71 -3.36 0.40
C TYR A 3 -8.13 -2.36 1.47
N TRP A 4 -7.29 -1.37 1.65
CA TRP A 4 -7.58 -0.19 2.46
C TRP A 4 -8.12 0.88 1.55
N ILE A 5 -9.31 1.40 1.89
CA ILE A 5 -10.02 2.41 1.12
C ILE A 5 -10.26 3.62 2.00
N GLY A 6 -10.03 4.83 1.49
CA GLY A 6 -10.27 6.03 2.26
C GLY A 6 -9.86 7.33 1.55
N PRO A 7 -9.92 8.48 2.25
CA PRO A 7 -9.42 9.74 1.72
C PRO A 7 -7.91 9.66 1.47
N ARG A 8 -7.42 10.42 0.48
CA ARG A 8 -6.00 10.40 0.05
C ARG A 8 -5.02 10.47 1.21
N ALA A 9 -5.23 11.40 2.13
CA ALA A 9 -4.36 11.61 3.28
C ALA A 9 -4.30 10.38 4.21
N ALA A 10 -5.42 9.67 4.40
CA ALA A 10 -5.45 8.45 5.21
C ALA A 10 -4.71 7.31 4.51
N ILE A 11 -4.85 7.18 3.19
CA ILE A 11 -4.15 6.17 2.39
C ILE A 11 -2.65 6.45 2.30
N ASP A 12 -2.24 7.70 2.14
CA ASP A 12 -0.82 8.09 2.16
C ASP A 12 -0.20 7.81 3.54
N ALA A 13 -0.90 8.11 4.63
CA ALA A 13 -0.45 7.80 5.99
C ALA A 13 -0.34 6.28 6.22
N ALA A 14 -1.32 5.52 5.72
CA ALA A 14 -1.30 4.06 5.71
C ALA A 14 -0.08 3.51 4.96
N ASN A 15 0.19 4.05 3.78
CA ASN A 15 1.30 3.65 2.93
C ASN A 15 2.64 3.93 3.62
N LEU A 16 2.77 5.11 4.23
CA LEU A 16 3.96 5.50 4.96
C LEU A 16 4.20 4.64 6.20
N ALA A 17 3.15 4.31 6.97
CA ALA A 17 3.25 3.45 8.13
C ALA A 17 3.66 2.01 7.75
N ALA A 18 3.09 1.50 6.67
CA ALA A 18 3.42 0.17 6.14
C ALA A 18 4.85 0.11 5.60
N TYR A 19 5.27 1.17 4.91
CA TYR A 19 6.63 1.33 4.46
C TYR A 19 7.63 1.33 5.64
N ALA A 20 7.35 2.10 6.70
CA ALA A 20 8.18 2.14 7.90
C ALA A 20 8.28 0.77 8.59
N ALA A 21 7.17 0.03 8.70
CA ALA A 21 7.14 -1.32 9.27
C ALA A 21 7.93 -2.33 8.40
N TYR A 22 7.81 -2.23 7.08
CA TYR A 22 8.54 -3.09 6.15
C TYR A 22 10.05 -2.86 6.23
N ILE A 23 10.51 -1.61 6.24
CA ILE A 23 11.93 -1.28 6.40
C ILE A 23 12.45 -1.74 7.78
N ALA A 24 11.65 -1.65 8.84
CA ALA A 24 12.05 -2.17 10.15
C ALA A 24 12.22 -3.70 10.15
N ALA A 25 11.37 -4.43 9.42
CA ALA A 25 11.43 -5.89 9.32
C ALA A 25 12.46 -6.40 8.30
N ALA A 26 12.72 -5.61 7.25
CA ALA A 26 13.63 -5.93 6.15
C ALA A 26 14.55 -4.71 5.86
N PRO A 27 15.46 -4.36 6.79
CA PRO A 27 16.27 -3.14 6.70
C PRO A 27 17.33 -3.21 5.59
N THR A 28 17.62 -4.40 5.09
CA THR A 28 18.61 -4.65 4.04
C THR A 28 18.03 -5.50 2.91
N ALA A 29 18.58 -5.32 1.71
CA ALA A 29 18.27 -6.12 0.53
C ALA A 29 19.57 -6.65 -0.09
N LEU A 30 19.50 -7.85 -0.67
CA LEU A 30 20.59 -8.41 -1.47
C LEU A 30 20.49 -7.89 -2.90
N ARG A 31 21.55 -7.26 -3.40
CA ARG A 31 21.70 -6.82 -4.78
C ARG A 31 23.06 -7.28 -5.29
N ASP A 32 23.06 -8.08 -6.35
CA ASP A 32 24.28 -8.58 -7.00
C ASP A 32 25.26 -9.30 -6.03
N GLY A 33 24.74 -9.93 -4.98
CA GLY A 33 25.53 -10.63 -3.95
C GLY A 33 25.97 -9.76 -2.76
N GLU A 34 25.70 -8.45 -2.80
CA GLU A 34 26.00 -7.51 -1.71
C GLU A 34 24.74 -7.22 -0.88
N THR A 35 24.91 -7.15 0.44
CA THR A 35 23.84 -6.70 1.36
C THR A 35 23.88 -5.19 1.47
N LEU A 36 22.89 -4.52 0.89
CA LEU A 36 22.75 -3.07 0.87
C LEU A 36 21.56 -2.63 1.75
N PRO A 37 21.52 -1.38 2.24
CA PRO A 37 20.29 -0.81 2.81
C PRO A 37 19.14 -0.99 1.81
N ASN A 38 18.00 -1.50 2.27
CA ASN A 38 16.89 -1.86 1.38
C ASN A 38 16.43 -0.60 0.61
N PRO A 39 16.65 -0.54 -0.72
CA PRO A 39 16.37 0.66 -1.49
C PRO A 39 14.87 0.72 -1.74
N THR A 40 14.15 1.37 -0.82
CA THR A 40 12.84 2.02 -1.01
C THR A 40 12.02 1.43 -2.17
N THR A 41 11.59 0.17 -2.09
CA THR A 41 10.50 -0.28 -2.97
C THR A 41 9.27 0.46 -2.49
N ALA A 42 8.78 1.38 -3.32
CA ALA A 42 7.54 2.09 -3.08
C ALA A 42 6.48 1.03 -2.79
N TRP A 43 5.98 1.04 -1.55
CA TRP A 43 4.76 0.31 -1.25
C TRP A 43 3.68 0.79 -2.22
N ALA A 44 2.86 -0.16 -2.67
CA ALA A 44 1.94 -0.04 -3.80
C ALA A 44 1.42 1.40 -4.01
N GLU A 45 1.56 1.91 -5.24
CA GLU A 45 1.05 3.23 -5.58
C GLU A 45 -0.46 3.30 -5.26
N PRO A 46 -0.91 4.32 -4.50
CA PRO A 46 -2.34 4.52 -4.28
C PRO A 46 -3.07 4.62 -5.61
N LEU A 47 -4.14 3.86 -5.77
CA LEU A 47 -5.02 3.90 -6.94
C LEU A 47 -6.39 4.48 -6.54
N GLN A 48 -7.21 4.86 -7.51
CA GLN A 48 -8.61 5.24 -7.22
C GLN A 48 -9.57 4.09 -7.56
N ASP A 49 -10.56 3.87 -6.69
CA ASP A 49 -11.70 2.99 -6.98
C ASP A 49 -12.75 3.70 -7.87
N ALA A 50 -13.78 2.95 -8.30
CA ALA A 50 -14.86 3.50 -9.11
C ALA A 50 -15.68 4.61 -8.40
N ALA A 51 -15.59 4.73 -7.08
CA ALA A 51 -16.25 5.76 -6.28
C ALA A 51 -15.34 7.00 -6.03
N GLY A 52 -14.10 6.99 -6.53
CA GLY A 52 -13.13 8.07 -6.37
C GLY A 52 -12.35 8.05 -5.05
N ASN A 53 -12.51 7.00 -4.23
CA ASN A 53 -11.71 6.80 -3.03
C ASN A 53 -10.32 6.29 -3.40
N TRP A 54 -9.33 6.59 -2.56
CA TRP A 54 -7.99 6.05 -2.72
C TRP A 54 -7.90 4.65 -2.12
N VAL A 55 -7.14 3.76 -2.77
CA VAL A 55 -7.00 2.37 -2.40
C VAL A 55 -5.54 1.92 -2.43
N ILE A 56 -5.14 1.11 -1.44
CA ILE A 56 -3.90 0.33 -1.45
C ILE A 56 -4.16 -1.13 -1.00
N PRO A 57 -3.39 -2.11 -1.48
CA PRO A 57 -3.43 -3.47 -0.95
C PRO A 57 -3.12 -3.50 0.55
N ALA A 58 -3.95 -4.19 1.32
CA ALA A 58 -3.74 -4.44 2.73
C ALA A 58 -2.95 -5.75 2.93
N HIS A 59 -1.89 -5.69 3.73
CA HIS A 59 -1.07 -6.85 4.07
C HIS A 59 -1.08 -7.14 5.58
N PRO A 60 -0.83 -8.39 6.00
CA PRO A 60 -0.69 -8.74 7.40
C PRO A 60 0.37 -7.88 8.11
N GLY A 61 0.03 -7.33 9.26
CA GLY A 61 0.94 -6.50 10.08
C GLY A 61 0.87 -4.99 9.81
N MET A 62 0.05 -4.52 8.86
CA MET A 62 -0.17 -3.09 8.70
C MET A 62 -1.17 -2.55 9.74
N THR A 63 -0.87 -1.41 10.35
CA THR A 63 -1.78 -0.70 11.25
C THR A 63 -2.77 0.15 10.45
N VAL A 64 -4.06 -0.15 10.55
CA VAL A 64 -5.13 0.61 9.88
C VAL A 64 -5.19 2.04 10.45
N PRO A 65 -4.90 3.09 9.67
CA PRO A 65 -5.05 4.47 10.12
C PRO A 65 -6.53 4.84 10.33
N ALA A 66 -6.78 5.84 11.17
CA ALA A 66 -8.11 6.38 11.36
C ALA A 66 -8.70 6.87 10.02
N GLY A 67 -9.91 6.40 9.69
CA GLY A 67 -10.61 6.75 8.46
C GLY A 67 -10.38 5.81 7.28
N VAL A 68 -9.54 4.78 7.42
CA VAL A 68 -9.45 3.68 6.45
C VAL A 68 -10.58 2.67 6.69
N GLN A 69 -11.31 2.36 5.64
CA GLN A 69 -12.32 1.31 5.58
C GLN A 69 -11.66 0.07 4.96
N ALA A 70 -11.78 -1.09 5.61
CA ALA A 70 -11.34 -2.35 5.02
C ALA A 70 -12.43 -2.85 4.07
N VAL A 71 -12.13 -2.94 2.78
CA VAL A 71 -13.01 -3.58 1.79
C VAL A 71 -12.30 -4.81 1.21
N SER A 72 -13.03 -5.91 1.17
CA SER A 72 -12.64 -7.11 0.44
C SER A 72 -12.96 -6.87 -1.03
N LEU A 73 -11.93 -6.55 -1.83
CA LEU A 73 -11.95 -6.22 -3.26
C LEU A 73 -12.58 -4.84 -3.61
N PRO A 74 -11.80 -3.84 -4.06
CA PRO A 74 -12.35 -2.64 -4.66
C PRO A 74 -13.00 -3.01 -5.99
N ASP A 75 -14.17 -2.44 -6.27
CA ASP A 75 -14.70 -2.38 -7.62
C ASP A 75 -13.76 -1.46 -8.42
N TRP A 76 -12.84 -2.09 -9.14
CA TRP A 76 -12.03 -1.38 -10.11
C TRP A 76 -12.96 -0.82 -11.19
N PRO A 77 -12.73 0.41 -11.69
CA PRO A 77 -13.40 0.83 -12.90
C PRO A 77 -13.15 -0.26 -13.95
N ALA A 78 -14.22 -0.74 -14.58
CA ALA A 78 -14.14 -1.78 -15.61
C ALA A 78 -12.96 -1.43 -16.51
N ALA A 79 -11.97 -2.34 -16.59
CA ALA A 79 -10.73 -2.08 -17.29
C ALA A 79 -11.07 -1.41 -18.62
N ASN A 80 -10.63 -0.16 -18.81
CA ASN A 80 -10.82 0.54 -20.05
C ASN A 80 -10.18 -0.35 -21.12
N THR A 81 -11.03 -1.04 -21.87
CA THR A 81 -10.67 -1.80 -23.04
C THR A 81 -10.31 -0.76 -24.08
N LEU A 82 -9.04 -0.36 -24.09
CA LEU A 82 -8.40 0.31 -25.21
C LEU A 82 -7.79 -0.76 -26.12
#